data_AF-A0A7G6Z5H3-F1
#
_entry.id   AF-A0A7G6Z5H3-F1
#
_cell.length_a   1.000
_cell.length_b   1.000
_cell.length_c   1.000
_cell.angle_alpha   90.00
_cell.angle_beta   90.00
_cell.angle_gamma   90.00
#
_symmetry.space_group_name_H-M   'P 1'
#
loop_
_entity.id
_entity.type
_entity.pdbx_description
1 polymer ?
#
loop_
_entity_poly.entity_id
_entity_poly.type
_entity_poly.pdbx_seq_one_letter_code
_entity_poly.pdbx_strand_id
1 'polypeptide(L)'
;MQVWALLIALLCFLTGLLTAQIVRLIVDRPRIAAMVGVTGSIVPLSWFFTSYPLDYGFISTHFALVIVLGCVLVSIRPGQHQRIAFTLLCLAATCLLAVWSPLVLIPATIAAALIVSHRRAFLPLSGRDAFIPWFGLIQVAAYGIGIALPSFLSLRAFLKAPGGVFAFPHWMFPVLAAIAVLLAGVALWRNHKAALVAIVGVATGALLGLGGLLFFTRNAPDPWTYYPTKYAWIASAVLVVMIIGLLPAAVAAVSKRGAVRMVAVAVAAAAATGIVGAAPPSDALHNWEQPIVWILSGNVVGAGDDVAEKILTAADLKHPAIYWQSRERHQLFINFWLLEVAADSMTKSNALRVASYGGYNEDKILDLCSIMKTLGGSVRVHTANSGLESQIASACPTLGARVIVNR
;
A
#
# COMPACT_ATOMS: atom_id res chain seq x y z
N MET A 1 4.01 -6.77 -16.05
CA MET A 1 3.41 -5.42 -16.09
C MET A 1 1.89 -5.38 -16.25
N GLN A 2 1.26 -6.22 -17.08
CA GLN A 2 -0.19 -6.14 -17.37
C GLN A 2 -1.10 -6.19 -16.13
N VAL A 3 -0.78 -7.04 -15.14
CA VAL A 3 -1.56 -7.15 -13.90
C VAL A 3 -1.53 -5.85 -13.08
N TRP A 4 -0.38 -5.18 -12.99
CA TRP A 4 -0.28 -3.88 -12.29
C TRP A 4 -1.11 -2.80 -12.96
N ALA A 5 -1.03 -2.69 -14.29
CA ALA A 5 -1.81 -1.72 -15.04
C ALA A 5 -3.32 -1.91 -14.80
N LEU A 6 -3.80 -3.16 -14.80
CA LEU A 6 -5.19 -3.49 -14.51
C LEU A 6 -5.58 -3.13 -13.07
N LEU A 7 -4.73 -3.43 -12.09
CA LEU A 7 -4.99 -3.09 -10.68
C LEU A 7 -5.01 -1.58 -10.45
N ILE A 8 -4.10 -0.83 -11.06
CA ILE A 8 -4.07 0.64 -10.98
C ILE A 8 -5.32 1.23 -11.65
N ALA A 9 -5.70 0.74 -12.83
CA ALA A 9 -6.91 1.18 -13.52
C ALA A 9 -8.17 0.87 -12.69
N LEU A 10 -8.26 -0.32 -12.10
CA LEU A 10 -9.36 -0.70 -11.22
C LEU A 10 -9.38 0.16 -9.95
N LEU A 11 -8.22 0.48 -9.38
CA LEU A 11 -8.10 1.35 -8.22
C LEU A 11 -8.55 2.77 -8.54
N CYS A 12 -8.17 3.32 -9.71
CA CYS A 12 -8.66 4.60 -10.22
C CYS A 12 -10.19 4.61 -10.35
N PHE A 13 -10.74 3.56 -10.97
CA PHE A 13 -12.18 3.41 -11.15
C PHE A 13 -12.92 3.34 -9.80
N LEU A 14 -12.48 2.49 -8.87
CA LEU A 14 -13.12 2.32 -7.57
C LEU A 14 -13.02 3.58 -6.71
N THR A 15 -11.90 4.30 -6.78
CA THR A 15 -11.71 5.57 -6.08
C THR A 15 -12.67 6.64 -6.60
N GLY A 16 -12.78 6.78 -7.93
CA GLY A 16 -13.73 7.71 -8.54
C GLY A 16 -15.19 7.33 -8.26
N LEU A 17 -15.51 6.03 -8.30
CA LEU A 17 -16.84 5.55 -7.96
C LEU A 17 -17.18 5.83 -6.49
N LEU A 18 -16.27 5.53 -5.56
CA LEU A 18 -16.51 5.73 -4.13
C LEU A 18 -16.71 7.21 -3.78
N THR A 19 -15.82 8.07 -4.25
CA THR A 19 -15.93 9.52 -4.02
C THR A 19 -17.22 10.10 -4.60
N ALA A 20 -17.62 9.70 -5.81
CA ALA A 20 -18.90 10.07 -6.40
C ALA A 20 -20.10 9.57 -5.59
N GLN A 21 -20.07 8.33 -5.09
CA GLN A 21 -21.16 7.77 -4.28
C GLN A 21 -21.29 8.49 -2.94
N ILE A 22 -20.18 8.81 -2.26
CA ILE A 22 -20.19 9.62 -1.03
C ILE A 22 -20.88 10.97 -1.28
N VAL A 23 -20.55 11.65 -2.38
CA VAL A 23 -21.20 12.92 -2.74
C VAL A 23 -22.69 12.73 -3.02
N ARG A 24 -23.09 11.69 -3.76
CA ARG A 24 -24.51 11.41 -4.06
C ARG A 24 -25.35 11.13 -2.82
N LEU A 25 -24.75 10.52 -1.80
CA LEU A 25 -25.44 10.30 -0.53
C LEU A 25 -25.83 11.63 0.13
N ILE A 26 -25.02 12.67 -0.02
CA ILE A 26 -25.22 13.94 0.70
C ILE A 26 -25.95 14.97 -0.18
N VAL A 27 -25.68 14.95 -1.49
CA VAL A 27 -26.17 15.93 -2.45
C VAL A 27 -26.71 15.23 -3.69
N ASP A 28 -28.01 15.41 -3.94
CA ASP A 28 -28.69 14.89 -5.13
C ASP A 28 -28.39 15.76 -6.38
N ARG A 29 -27.12 15.78 -6.79
CA ARG A 29 -26.64 16.54 -7.95
C ARG A 29 -25.64 15.70 -8.75
N PRO A 30 -26.06 15.05 -9.85
CA PRO A 30 -25.22 14.10 -10.57
C PRO A 30 -23.95 14.73 -11.16
N ARG A 31 -24.00 16.01 -11.55
CA ARG A 31 -22.83 16.73 -12.09
C ARG A 31 -21.72 16.93 -11.04
N ILE A 32 -22.08 17.26 -9.80
CA ILE A 32 -21.11 17.45 -8.71
C ILE A 32 -20.47 16.11 -8.37
N ALA A 33 -21.28 15.05 -8.25
CA ALA A 33 -20.76 13.71 -8.02
C ALA A 33 -19.85 13.21 -9.15
N ALA A 34 -20.20 13.46 -10.41
CA ALA A 34 -19.36 13.09 -11.55
C ALA A 34 -18.02 13.83 -11.53
N MET A 35 -18.03 15.14 -11.27
CA MET A 35 -16.81 15.95 -11.16
C MET A 35 -15.89 15.44 -10.05
N VAL A 36 -16.42 15.23 -8.84
CA VAL A 36 -15.64 14.71 -7.71
C VAL A 36 -15.15 13.29 -8.00
N GLY A 37 -15.95 12.46 -8.67
CA GLY A 37 -15.53 11.13 -9.11
C GLY A 37 -14.38 11.15 -10.11
N VAL A 38 -14.41 12.05 -11.10
CA VAL A 38 -13.30 12.23 -12.05
C VAL A 38 -12.04 12.68 -11.30
N THR A 39 -12.13 13.70 -10.45
CA THR A 39 -10.99 14.17 -9.65
C THR A 39 -10.45 13.07 -8.74
N GLY A 40 -11.33 12.29 -8.09
CA GLY A 40 -10.96 11.15 -7.25
C GLY A 40 -10.26 10.04 -8.04
N SER A 41 -10.68 9.77 -9.27
CA SER A 41 -10.11 8.70 -10.09
C SER A 41 -8.64 8.91 -10.47
N ILE A 42 -8.14 10.16 -10.41
CA ILE A 42 -6.74 10.50 -10.72
C ILE A 42 -5.85 10.30 -9.49
N VAL A 43 -6.40 10.30 -8.27
CA VAL A 43 -5.64 10.21 -7.01
C VAL A 43 -4.74 8.97 -6.94
N PRO A 44 -5.17 7.76 -7.38
CA PRO A 44 -4.29 6.60 -7.34
C PRO A 44 -3.09 6.72 -8.27
N LEU A 45 -3.12 7.60 -9.27
CA LEU A 45 -1.94 7.90 -10.10
C LEU A 45 -0.91 8.77 -9.38
N SER A 46 -1.08 9.03 -8.08
CA SER A 46 -0.10 9.77 -7.31
C SER A 46 1.06 8.90 -6.80
N TRP A 47 2.18 9.51 -6.43
CA TRP A 47 3.32 8.82 -5.83
C TRP A 47 2.92 8.02 -4.59
N PHE A 48 1.96 8.55 -3.83
CA PHE A 48 1.47 7.97 -2.57
C PHE A 48 0.71 6.65 -2.76
N PHE A 49 0.15 6.41 -3.95
CA PHE A 49 -0.64 5.22 -4.26
C PHE A 49 0.05 4.27 -5.23
N THR A 50 0.83 4.79 -6.19
CA THR A 50 1.38 3.99 -7.29
C THR A 50 2.91 4.01 -7.36
N SER A 51 3.60 5.15 -7.37
CA SER A 51 5.08 5.14 -7.53
C SER A 51 5.76 4.27 -6.48
N TYR A 52 5.45 4.52 -5.20
CA TYR A 52 6.07 3.80 -4.10
C TYR A 52 5.86 2.27 -4.15
N PRO A 53 4.62 1.74 -4.28
CA PRO A 53 4.46 0.30 -4.40
C PRO A 53 4.99 -0.29 -5.72
N LEU A 54 5.15 0.49 -6.79
CA LEU A 54 5.84 0.01 -8.00
C LEU A 54 7.33 -0.18 -7.75
N ASP A 55 8.00 0.83 -7.17
CA ASP A 55 9.45 0.80 -6.98
C ASP A 55 9.90 -0.32 -6.05
N TYR A 56 9.10 -0.61 -5.01
CA TYR A 56 9.38 -1.69 -4.07
C TYR A 56 8.70 -3.03 -4.40
N GLY A 57 8.02 -3.14 -5.56
CA GLY A 57 7.37 -4.40 -5.94
C GLY A 57 6.17 -4.81 -5.08
N PHE A 58 5.53 -3.89 -4.37
CA PHE A 58 4.41 -4.15 -3.46
C PHE A 58 3.08 -4.30 -4.19
N ILE A 59 2.97 -5.33 -5.05
CA ILE A 59 1.72 -5.65 -5.76
C ILE A 59 0.54 -5.92 -4.81
N SER A 60 0.80 -6.51 -3.64
CA SER A 60 -0.21 -6.76 -2.62
C SER A 60 -0.89 -5.50 -2.11
N THR A 61 -0.22 -4.35 -2.13
CA THR A 61 -0.84 -3.08 -1.74
C THR A 61 -2.00 -2.71 -2.67
N HIS A 62 -1.82 -2.83 -3.99
CA HIS A 62 -2.88 -2.50 -4.94
C HIS A 62 -4.08 -3.45 -4.83
N PHE A 63 -3.83 -4.75 -4.63
CA PHE A 63 -4.89 -5.72 -4.33
C PHE A 63 -5.64 -5.34 -3.04
N ALA A 64 -4.91 -5.05 -1.96
CA ALA A 64 -5.51 -4.69 -0.68
C ALA A 64 -6.37 -3.42 -0.77
N LEU A 65 -5.89 -2.39 -1.46
CA LEU A 65 -6.63 -1.15 -1.67
C LEU A 65 -7.92 -1.39 -2.47
N VAL A 66 -7.85 -2.15 -3.57
CA VAL A 66 -9.03 -2.54 -4.37
C VAL A 66 -10.07 -3.26 -3.50
N ILE A 67 -9.63 -4.23 -2.70
CA ILE A 67 -10.51 -5.00 -1.81
C ILE A 67 -11.15 -4.09 -0.75
N VAL A 68 -10.36 -3.25 -0.08
CA VAL A 68 -10.86 -2.34 0.97
C VAL A 68 -11.82 -1.31 0.41
N LEU A 69 -11.53 -0.67 -0.73
CA LEU A 69 -12.46 0.27 -1.36
C LEU A 69 -13.76 -0.43 -1.79
N GLY A 70 -13.68 -1.67 -2.26
CA GLY A 70 -14.84 -2.52 -2.51
C GLY A 70 -15.69 -2.76 -1.25
N CYS A 71 -15.05 -3.04 -0.11
CA CYS A 71 -15.74 -3.19 1.18
C CYS A 71 -16.52 -1.93 1.55
N VAL A 72 -15.91 -0.76 1.38
CA VAL A 72 -16.56 0.53 1.66
C VAL A 72 -17.74 0.73 0.74
N LEU A 73 -17.57 0.55 -0.57
CA LEU A 73 -18.63 0.71 -1.59
C LEU A 73 -19.85 -0.16 -1.30
N VAL A 74 -19.63 -1.43 -0.93
CA VAL A 74 -20.69 -2.36 -0.54
C VAL A 74 -21.43 -1.88 0.71
N SER A 75 -20.72 -1.25 1.64
CA SER A 75 -21.24 -0.89 2.97
C SER A 75 -21.93 0.47 3.02
N ILE A 76 -21.59 1.40 2.12
CA ILE A 76 -22.23 2.72 2.08
C ILE A 76 -23.57 2.71 1.34
N ARG A 77 -23.90 1.63 0.61
CA ARG A 77 -25.17 1.54 -0.13
C ARG A 77 -26.35 1.30 0.82
N PRO A 78 -27.35 2.21 0.86
CA PRO A 78 -28.58 1.96 1.61
C PRO A 78 -29.38 0.86 0.92
N GLY A 79 -29.81 -0.18 1.64
CA GLY A 79 -30.62 -1.23 1.00
C GLY A 79 -31.00 -2.45 1.83
N GLN A 80 -31.88 -3.25 1.23
CA GLN A 80 -32.53 -4.46 1.78
C GLN A 80 -31.60 -5.69 1.85
N HIS A 81 -30.40 -5.63 1.28
CA HIS A 81 -29.48 -6.78 1.14
C HIS A 81 -28.32 -6.77 2.14
N GLN A 82 -28.58 -6.41 3.39
CA GLN A 82 -27.56 -6.36 4.46
C GLN A 82 -26.81 -7.69 4.66
N ARG A 83 -27.50 -8.81 4.40
CA ARG A 83 -26.92 -10.15 4.47
C ARG A 83 -25.88 -10.39 3.38
N ILE A 84 -26.14 -9.96 2.15
CA ILE A 84 -25.19 -10.07 1.03
C ILE A 84 -23.98 -9.18 1.30
N ALA A 85 -24.21 -7.94 1.76
CA ALA A 85 -23.14 -7.04 2.13
C ALA A 85 -22.22 -7.65 3.20
N PHE A 86 -22.80 -8.24 4.25
CA PHE A 86 -22.05 -8.96 5.27
C PHE A 86 -21.21 -10.12 4.69
N THR A 87 -21.80 -10.97 3.86
CA THR A 87 -21.06 -12.08 3.22
C THR A 87 -19.92 -11.58 2.34
N LEU A 88 -20.14 -10.50 1.57
CA LEU A 88 -19.09 -9.88 0.77
C LEU A 88 -17.96 -9.30 1.64
N LEU A 89 -18.28 -8.73 2.81
CA LEU A 89 -17.27 -8.28 3.78
C LEU A 89 -16.48 -9.45 4.36
N CYS A 90 -17.11 -10.60 4.65
CA CYS A 90 -16.40 -11.81 5.08
C CYS A 90 -15.48 -12.37 3.99
N LEU A 91 -15.96 -12.43 2.75
CA LEU A 91 -15.13 -12.87 1.61
C LEU A 91 -13.94 -11.93 1.40
N ALA A 92 -14.17 -10.62 1.47
CA ALA A 92 -13.12 -9.62 1.39
C ALA A 92 -12.13 -9.71 2.56
N ALA A 93 -12.61 -10.01 3.78
CA ALA A 93 -11.76 -10.29 4.92
C ALA A 93 -10.84 -11.49 4.66
N THR A 94 -11.35 -12.57 4.06
CA THR A 94 -10.50 -13.71 3.65
C THR A 94 -9.48 -13.32 2.58
N CYS A 95 -9.88 -12.55 1.57
CA CYS A 95 -8.95 -12.04 0.56
C CYS A 95 -7.85 -11.17 1.20
N LEU A 96 -8.19 -10.33 2.17
CA LEU A 96 -7.20 -9.54 2.92
C LEU A 96 -6.34 -10.40 3.82
N LEU A 97 -6.84 -11.47 4.43
CA LEU A 97 -6.00 -12.43 5.16
C LEU A 97 -4.94 -13.05 4.24
N ALA A 98 -5.29 -13.34 2.99
CA ALA A 98 -4.38 -13.90 1.98
C ALA A 98 -3.39 -12.88 1.39
N VAL A 99 -3.83 -11.62 1.21
CA VAL A 99 -3.02 -10.56 0.57
C VAL A 99 -2.19 -9.79 1.58
N TRP A 100 -2.82 -9.33 2.67
CA TRP A 100 -2.19 -8.51 3.69
C TRP A 100 -2.99 -8.48 5.00
N SER A 101 -2.72 -9.46 5.87
CA SER A 101 -3.60 -9.85 6.97
C SER A 101 -4.02 -8.74 7.94
N PRO A 102 -3.17 -7.76 8.34
CA PRO A 102 -3.58 -6.72 9.27
C PRO A 102 -4.79 -5.88 8.81
N LEU A 103 -5.02 -5.73 7.50
CA LEU A 103 -6.17 -4.96 6.99
C LEU A 103 -7.50 -5.68 7.17
N VAL A 104 -7.51 -6.97 7.57
CA VAL A 104 -8.74 -7.74 7.84
C VAL A 104 -9.66 -7.06 8.85
N LEU A 105 -9.09 -6.27 9.78
CA LEU A 105 -9.86 -5.56 10.79
C LEU A 105 -10.75 -4.47 10.20
N ILE A 106 -10.46 -3.96 9.00
CA ILE A 106 -11.31 -2.99 8.30
C ILE A 106 -12.66 -3.63 7.93
N PRO A 107 -12.75 -4.66 7.06
CA PRO A 107 -14.05 -5.28 6.78
C PRO A 107 -14.67 -5.92 8.02
N ALA A 108 -13.89 -6.44 8.96
CA ALA A 108 -14.44 -7.03 10.19
C ALA A 108 -15.19 -6.00 11.05
N THR A 109 -14.61 -4.81 11.26
CA THR A 109 -15.26 -3.74 12.02
C THR A 109 -16.46 -3.16 11.29
N ILE A 110 -16.41 -3.01 9.96
CA ILE A 110 -17.58 -2.61 9.17
C ILE A 110 -18.69 -3.67 9.29
N ALA A 111 -18.37 -4.96 9.19
CA ALA A 111 -19.32 -6.05 9.30
C ALA A 111 -19.96 -6.13 10.70
N ALA A 112 -19.15 -5.96 11.75
CA ALA A 112 -19.65 -5.86 13.13
C ALA A 112 -20.60 -4.66 13.29
N ALA A 113 -20.21 -3.51 12.76
CA ALA A 113 -21.03 -2.31 12.83
C ALA A 113 -22.34 -2.46 12.02
N LEU A 114 -22.32 -3.19 10.90
CA LEU A 114 -23.50 -3.57 10.13
C LEU A 114 -24.47 -4.44 10.95
N ILE A 115 -23.96 -5.47 11.63
CA ILE A 115 -24.74 -6.33 12.52
C ILE A 115 -25.38 -5.51 13.64
N VAL A 116 -24.60 -4.65 14.31
CA VAL A 116 -25.10 -3.84 15.43
C VAL A 116 -26.18 -2.87 14.98
N SER A 117 -25.96 -2.17 13.86
CA SER A 117 -26.90 -1.19 13.32
C SER A 117 -28.17 -1.83 12.71
N HIS A 118 -28.06 -3.06 12.20
CA HIS A 118 -29.17 -3.76 11.54
C HIS A 118 -29.52 -5.08 12.24
N ARG A 119 -29.38 -5.18 13.57
CA ARG A 119 -29.60 -6.43 14.33
C ARG A 119 -30.92 -7.14 13.99
N ARG A 120 -31.98 -6.37 13.73
CA ARG A 120 -33.30 -6.91 13.36
C ARG A 120 -33.29 -7.68 12.02
N ALA A 121 -32.39 -7.36 11.10
CA ALA A 121 -32.23 -8.09 9.84
C ALA A 121 -31.51 -9.44 10.01
N PHE A 122 -30.78 -9.61 11.10
CA PHE A 122 -29.98 -10.80 11.44
C PHE A 122 -30.60 -11.67 12.55
N LEU A 123 -31.60 -11.20 13.29
CA LEU A 123 -32.26 -11.98 14.34
C LEU A 123 -33.23 -13.08 13.83
N PRO A 124 -34.06 -12.87 12.79
CA PRO A 124 -35.02 -13.87 12.33
C PRO A 124 -34.42 -14.87 11.31
N LEU A 125 -33.14 -15.24 11.47
CA LEU A 125 -32.48 -16.15 10.53
C LEU A 125 -33.01 -17.58 10.73
N SER A 126 -33.98 -17.99 9.92
CA SER A 126 -34.41 -19.39 9.83
C SER A 126 -34.27 -19.91 8.39
N GLY A 127 -33.96 -21.20 8.27
CA GLY A 127 -33.89 -21.89 6.98
C GLY A 127 -32.77 -21.41 6.03
N ARG A 128 -33.08 -21.40 4.72
CA ARG A 128 -32.11 -21.14 3.64
C ARG A 128 -31.52 -19.73 3.65
N ASP A 129 -32.25 -18.78 4.20
CA ASP A 129 -31.86 -17.37 4.31
C ASP A 129 -30.67 -17.13 5.26
N ALA A 130 -30.50 -18.03 6.24
CA ALA A 130 -29.37 -17.99 7.17
C ALA A 130 -28.08 -18.48 6.52
N PHE A 131 -28.16 -19.29 5.46
CA PHE A 131 -27.01 -19.95 4.87
C PHE A 131 -25.96 -18.96 4.35
N ILE A 132 -26.39 -17.89 3.67
CA ILE A 132 -25.49 -16.91 3.03
C ILE A 132 -24.54 -16.22 4.03
N PRO A 133 -25.01 -15.59 5.13
CA PRO A 133 -24.13 -14.98 6.12
C PRO A 133 -23.30 -16.02 6.90
N TRP A 134 -23.87 -17.19 7.22
CA TRP A 134 -23.14 -18.25 7.91
C TRP A 134 -22.00 -18.81 7.06
N PHE A 135 -22.23 -19.02 5.77
CA PHE A 135 -21.19 -19.46 4.84
C PHE A 135 -20.02 -18.47 4.83
N GLY A 136 -20.29 -17.17 4.72
CA GLY A 136 -19.25 -16.15 4.77
C GLY A 136 -18.45 -16.19 6.07
N LEU A 137 -19.13 -16.29 7.22
CA LEU A 137 -18.48 -16.34 8.52
C LEU A 137 -17.65 -17.61 8.74
N ILE A 138 -18.18 -18.77 8.38
CA ILE A 138 -17.48 -20.06 8.48
C ILE A 138 -16.26 -20.05 7.56
N GLN A 139 -16.40 -19.52 6.35
CA GLN A 139 -15.31 -19.44 5.37
C GLN A 139 -14.13 -18.60 5.87
N VAL A 140 -14.39 -17.38 6.40
CA VAL A 140 -13.32 -16.54 6.96
C VAL A 140 -12.73 -17.12 8.25
N ALA A 141 -13.56 -17.75 9.10
CA ALA A 141 -13.08 -18.40 10.31
C ALA A 141 -12.19 -19.62 9.99
N ALA A 142 -12.60 -20.46 9.04
CA ALA A 142 -11.83 -21.62 8.60
C ALA A 142 -10.49 -21.21 7.99
N TYR A 143 -10.46 -20.19 7.13
CA TYR A 143 -9.21 -19.68 6.57
C TYR A 143 -8.34 -19.01 7.64
N GLY A 144 -8.96 -18.21 8.52
CA GLY A 144 -8.29 -17.52 9.60
C GLY A 144 -7.60 -18.47 10.59
N ILE A 145 -8.32 -19.50 11.05
CA ILE A 145 -7.82 -20.47 12.03
C ILE A 145 -6.90 -21.50 11.37
N GLY A 146 -7.25 -22.00 10.18
CA GLY A 146 -6.53 -23.08 9.54
C GLY A 146 -5.26 -22.65 8.80
N ILE A 147 -5.21 -21.40 8.30
CA ILE A 147 -4.12 -20.94 7.42
C ILE A 147 -3.47 -19.67 7.97
N ALA A 148 -4.24 -18.60 8.16
CA ALA A 148 -3.67 -17.28 8.44
C ALA A 148 -3.01 -17.21 9.83
N LEU A 149 -3.68 -17.70 10.88
CA LEU A 149 -3.17 -17.66 12.25
C LEU A 149 -1.92 -18.52 12.44
N PRO A 150 -1.88 -19.80 12.00
CA PRO A 150 -0.65 -20.60 12.06
C PRO A 150 0.52 -19.94 11.33
N SER A 151 0.27 -19.39 10.14
CA SER A 151 1.30 -18.68 9.35
C SER A 151 1.79 -17.42 10.07
N PHE A 152 0.89 -16.65 10.67
CA PHE A 152 1.24 -15.47 11.46
C PHE A 152 2.09 -15.86 12.68
N LEU A 153 1.71 -16.92 13.40
CA LEU A 153 2.43 -17.37 14.59
C LEU A 153 3.83 -17.92 14.25
N SER A 154 3.99 -18.60 13.12
CA SER A 154 5.30 -19.08 12.65
C SER A 154 6.19 -17.94 12.15
N LEU A 155 5.61 -16.91 11.52
CA LEU A 155 6.34 -15.79 10.92
C LEU A 155 6.42 -14.53 11.81
N ARG A 156 5.94 -14.58 13.06
CA ARG A 156 5.88 -13.40 13.95
C ARG A 156 7.22 -12.68 14.15
N ALA A 157 8.34 -13.39 14.03
CA ALA A 157 9.67 -12.80 14.15
C ALA A 157 9.97 -11.80 13.01
N PHE A 158 9.39 -12.03 11.82
CA PHE A 158 9.54 -11.13 10.68
C PHE A 158 8.90 -9.77 10.88
N LEU A 159 7.92 -9.62 11.78
CA LEU A 159 7.29 -8.33 12.08
C LEU A 159 8.29 -7.29 12.65
N LYS A 160 9.43 -7.76 13.16
CA LYS A 160 10.53 -6.93 13.66
C LYS A 160 11.62 -6.67 12.61
N ALA A 161 11.52 -7.28 11.42
CA ALA A 161 12.55 -7.16 10.40
C ALA A 161 12.65 -5.71 9.92
N PRO A 162 13.87 -5.20 9.71
CA PRO A 162 14.06 -3.96 8.98
C PRO A 162 13.61 -4.19 7.53
N GLY A 163 12.94 -3.19 6.95
CA GLY A 163 12.58 -3.19 5.54
C GLY A 163 12.52 -1.76 5.04
N GLY A 164 12.58 -1.57 3.72
CA GLY A 164 12.45 -0.26 3.12
C GLY A 164 11.01 0.25 3.23
N VAL A 165 10.78 1.17 4.16
CA VAL A 165 9.56 1.98 4.17
C VAL A 165 9.94 3.45 4.16
N PHE A 166 9.27 4.20 3.28
CA PHE A 166 9.35 5.64 3.23
C PHE A 166 9.00 6.26 4.59
N ALA A 167 9.69 7.34 4.96
CA ALA A 167 9.41 8.10 6.18
C ALA A 167 8.00 8.73 6.17
N PHE A 168 6.99 7.94 6.52
CA PHE A 168 5.62 8.40 6.65
C PHE A 168 5.45 9.17 7.98
N PRO A 169 5.00 10.43 7.99
CA PRO A 169 4.75 11.14 9.24
C PRO A 169 3.68 10.42 10.07
N HIS A 170 4.08 9.75 11.14
CA HIS A 170 3.21 8.84 11.91
C HIS A 170 1.93 9.51 12.44
N TRP A 171 1.99 10.81 12.73
CA TRP A 171 0.85 11.62 13.18
C TRP A 171 -0.21 11.83 12.09
N MET A 172 0.16 11.69 10.82
CA MET A 172 -0.77 11.92 9.70
C MET A 172 -1.92 10.91 9.72
N PHE A 173 -1.64 9.65 10.05
CA PHE A 173 -2.66 8.61 10.13
C PHE A 173 -3.80 8.92 11.13
N PRO A 174 -3.56 9.15 12.43
CA PRO A 174 -4.64 9.46 13.38
C PRO A 174 -5.35 10.79 13.04
N VAL A 175 -4.64 11.77 12.47
CA VAL A 175 -5.25 13.03 12.00
C VAL A 175 -6.22 12.77 10.85
N LEU A 176 -5.83 12.00 9.84
CA LEU A 176 -6.71 11.62 8.73
C LEU A 176 -7.93 10.83 9.22
N ALA A 177 -7.75 9.91 10.17
CA ALA A 177 -8.85 9.17 10.77
C ALA A 177 -9.85 10.10 11.49
N ALA A 178 -9.34 11.04 12.28
CA ALA A 178 -10.17 12.04 12.97
C ALA A 178 -10.92 12.93 11.97
N ILE A 179 -10.24 13.45 10.94
CA ILE A 179 -10.85 14.30 9.90
C ILE A 179 -11.96 13.52 9.17
N ALA A 180 -11.71 12.27 8.75
CA ALA A 180 -12.70 11.46 8.07
C ALA A 180 -13.96 11.23 8.92
N VAL A 181 -13.80 10.91 10.21
CA VAL A 181 -14.92 10.72 11.15
C VAL A 181 -15.67 12.03 11.38
N LEU A 182 -14.98 13.15 11.57
CA LEU A 182 -15.60 14.47 11.77
C LEU A 182 -16.40 14.90 10.53
N LEU A 183 -15.82 14.80 9.34
CA LEU A 183 -16.51 15.14 8.09
C LEU A 183 -17.72 14.22 7.85
N ALA A 184 -17.58 12.91 8.09
CA ALA A 184 -18.70 11.98 8.01
C ALA A 184 -19.79 12.31 9.02
N GLY A 185 -19.41 12.65 10.26
CA GLY A 185 -20.33 13.11 11.29
C GLY A 185 -21.12 14.33 10.83
N VAL A 186 -20.45 15.38 10.37
CA VAL A 186 -21.11 16.60 9.88
C VAL A 186 -22.03 16.32 8.69
N ALA A 187 -21.59 15.51 7.73
CA ALA A 187 -22.29 15.35 6.46
C ALA A 187 -23.37 14.26 6.46
N LEU A 188 -23.24 13.21 7.27
CA LEU A 188 -24.08 12.00 7.16
C LEU A 188 -24.95 11.70 8.39
N TRP A 189 -24.69 12.33 9.55
CA TRP A 189 -25.30 11.92 10.82
C TRP A 189 -26.84 11.91 10.85
N ARG A 190 -27.48 12.84 10.13
CA ARG A 190 -28.95 12.96 10.14
C ARG A 190 -29.64 11.94 9.24
N ASN A 191 -29.12 11.75 8.03
CA ASN A 191 -29.86 11.12 6.94
C ASN A 191 -29.25 9.79 6.45
N HIS A 192 -27.98 9.52 6.76
CA HIS A 192 -27.23 8.40 6.16
C HIS A 192 -26.42 7.62 7.19
N LYS A 193 -27.11 7.16 8.26
CA LYS A 193 -26.49 6.43 9.38
C LYS A 193 -25.67 5.22 8.92
N ALA A 194 -26.12 4.47 7.92
CA ALA A 194 -25.38 3.32 7.40
C ALA A 194 -24.00 3.71 6.82
N ALA A 195 -23.95 4.78 6.03
CA ALA A 195 -22.70 5.28 5.46
C ALA A 195 -21.76 5.84 6.55
N LEU A 196 -22.30 6.56 7.53
CA LEU A 196 -21.53 7.01 8.70
C LEU A 196 -20.91 5.82 9.45
N VAL A 197 -21.72 4.79 9.72
CA VAL A 197 -21.29 3.57 10.40
C VAL A 197 -20.16 2.87 9.63
N ALA A 198 -20.25 2.81 8.30
CA ALA A 198 -19.18 2.23 7.47
C ALA A 198 -17.87 3.02 7.58
N ILE A 199 -17.91 4.36 7.52
CA ILE A 199 -16.71 5.22 7.62
C ILE A 199 -16.08 5.11 9.01
N VAL A 200 -16.89 5.16 10.07
CA VAL A 200 -16.42 4.95 11.45
C VAL A 200 -15.84 3.54 11.61
N GLY A 201 -16.46 2.54 10.99
CA GLY A 201 -15.94 1.18 10.91
C GLY A 201 -14.53 1.15 10.31
N VAL A 202 -14.31 1.76 9.15
CA VAL A 202 -12.97 1.84 8.54
C VAL A 202 -11.94 2.50 9.45
N ALA A 203 -12.25 3.67 10.01
CA ALA A 203 -11.33 4.37 10.92
C ALA A 203 -11.00 3.51 12.16
N THR A 204 -12.01 2.84 12.72
CA THR A 204 -11.85 1.96 13.89
C THR A 204 -11.01 0.73 13.54
N GLY A 205 -11.32 0.03 12.45
CA GLY A 205 -10.56 -1.12 11.98
C GLY A 205 -9.11 -0.79 11.65
N ALA A 206 -8.88 0.38 11.05
CA ALA A 206 -7.55 0.92 10.81
C ALA A 206 -6.78 1.16 12.12
N LEU A 207 -7.40 1.84 13.09
CA LEU A 207 -6.79 2.12 14.40
C LEU A 207 -6.49 0.83 15.17
N LEU A 208 -7.39 -0.14 15.16
CA LEU A 208 -7.20 -1.43 15.81
C LEU A 208 -6.08 -2.24 15.15
N GLY A 209 -5.98 -2.22 13.83
CA GLY A 209 -4.91 -2.94 13.12
C GLY A 209 -3.54 -2.35 13.37
N LEU A 210 -3.43 -1.02 13.33
CA LEU A 210 -2.21 -0.33 13.71
C LEU A 210 -1.86 -0.58 15.18
N GLY A 211 -2.85 -0.45 16.08
CA GLY A 211 -2.67 -0.68 17.52
C GLY A 211 -2.20 -2.11 17.82
N GLY A 212 -2.74 -3.11 17.12
CA GLY A 212 -2.28 -4.49 17.20
C GLY A 212 -0.83 -4.66 16.75
N LEU A 213 -0.46 -4.07 15.61
CA LEU A 213 0.93 -4.12 15.12
C LEU A 213 1.91 -3.42 16.06
N LEU A 214 1.58 -2.22 16.54
CA LEU A 214 2.37 -1.48 17.52
C LEU A 214 2.48 -2.24 18.85
N PHE A 215 1.43 -2.94 19.26
CA PHE A 215 1.49 -3.81 20.42
C PHE A 215 2.50 -4.93 20.22
N PHE A 216 2.57 -5.56 19.04
CA PHE A 216 3.57 -6.61 18.77
C PHE A 216 5.01 -6.07 18.70
N THR A 217 5.21 -4.81 18.31
CA THR A 217 6.52 -4.18 18.21
C THR A 217 6.90 -3.33 19.42
N ARG A 218 6.06 -3.25 20.46
CA ARG A 218 6.22 -2.37 21.64
C ARG A 218 7.56 -2.50 22.40
N ASN A 219 8.22 -3.65 22.28
CA ASN A 219 9.50 -3.93 22.95
C ASN A 219 10.71 -3.72 22.03
N ALA A 220 10.51 -3.24 20.79
CA ALA A 220 11.60 -2.86 19.90
C ALA A 220 12.14 -1.47 20.28
N PRO A 221 13.41 -1.14 19.98
CA PRO A 221 13.95 0.21 20.21
C PRO A 221 13.12 1.32 19.56
N ASP A 222 12.59 1.04 18.36
CA ASP A 222 11.56 1.84 17.71
C ASP A 222 10.34 0.94 17.39
N PRO A 223 9.17 1.18 18.01
CA PRO A 223 7.95 0.47 17.69
C PRO A 223 7.45 0.68 16.26
N TRP A 224 7.86 1.75 15.58
CA TRP A 224 7.49 2.06 14.20
C TRP A 224 8.37 1.34 13.18
N THR A 225 8.40 0.00 13.30
CA THR A 225 9.10 -0.84 12.33
C THR A 225 8.41 -0.81 10.96
N TYR A 226 8.99 -1.51 9.98
CA TYR A 226 8.47 -1.63 8.61
C TYR A 226 6.96 -1.89 8.53
N TYR A 227 6.44 -2.87 9.28
CA TYR A 227 5.03 -3.28 9.16
C TYR A 227 4.02 -2.26 9.71
N PRO A 228 4.15 -1.73 10.95
CA PRO A 228 3.33 -0.64 11.44
C PRO A 228 3.33 0.59 10.52
N THR A 229 4.49 0.98 9.99
CA THR A 229 4.59 2.17 9.13
C THR A 229 3.95 1.93 7.77
N LYS A 230 4.19 0.77 7.14
CA LYS A 230 3.49 0.35 5.92
C LYS A 230 1.98 0.24 6.13
N TYR A 231 1.54 -0.24 7.30
CA TYR A 231 0.13 -0.26 7.68
C TYR A 231 -0.48 1.13 7.68
N ALA A 232 0.13 2.04 8.44
CA ALA A 232 -0.36 3.39 8.62
C ALA A 232 -0.46 4.10 7.27
N TRP A 233 0.50 3.88 6.38
CA TRP A 233 0.47 4.38 5.00
C TRP A 233 -0.71 3.84 4.19
N ILE A 234 -0.88 2.50 4.10
CA ILE A 234 -1.98 1.90 3.32
C ILE A 234 -3.35 2.32 3.89
N ALA A 235 -3.50 2.32 5.21
CA ALA A 235 -4.72 2.77 5.86
C ALA A 235 -5.00 4.27 5.61
N SER A 236 -3.96 5.10 5.60
CA SER A 236 -4.07 6.52 5.26
C SER A 236 -4.50 6.73 3.81
N ALA A 237 -4.04 5.90 2.86
CA ALA A 237 -4.51 5.94 1.48
C ALA A 237 -6.02 5.72 1.39
N VAL A 238 -6.57 4.76 2.14
CA VAL A 238 -8.02 4.53 2.22
C VAL A 238 -8.75 5.75 2.80
N LEU A 239 -8.24 6.32 3.90
CA LEU A 239 -8.83 7.49 4.56
C LEU A 239 -8.80 8.74 3.67
N VAL A 240 -7.71 8.96 2.95
CA VAL A 240 -7.57 10.04 1.96
C VAL A 240 -8.68 9.94 0.91
N VAL A 241 -8.93 8.77 0.35
CA VAL A 241 -10.02 8.57 -0.62
C VAL A 241 -11.38 8.95 -0.02
N MET A 242 -11.64 8.58 1.24
CA MET A 242 -12.87 8.99 1.92
C MET A 242 -12.97 10.51 2.09
N ILE A 243 -11.87 11.17 2.51
CA ILE A 243 -11.83 12.62 2.70
C ILE A 243 -12.07 13.35 1.39
N ILE A 244 -11.52 12.87 0.28
CA ILE A 244 -11.75 13.45 -1.07
C ILE A 244 -13.23 13.38 -1.48
N GLY A 245 -13.98 12.36 -1.03
CA GLY A 245 -15.43 12.33 -1.21
C GLY A 245 -16.19 13.20 -0.20
N LEU A 246 -15.81 13.14 1.07
CA LEU A 246 -16.52 13.76 2.18
C LEU A 246 -16.35 15.28 2.23
N LEU A 247 -15.15 15.80 1.97
CA LEU A 247 -14.87 17.23 2.05
C LEU A 247 -15.70 18.03 1.02
N PRO A 248 -15.69 17.71 -0.29
CA PRO A 248 -16.54 18.41 -1.25
C PRO A 248 -18.03 18.20 -0.96
N ALA A 249 -18.43 17.03 -0.44
CA ALA A 249 -19.81 16.78 -0.07
C ALA A 249 -20.28 17.65 1.12
N ALA A 250 -19.43 17.83 2.14
CA ALA A 250 -19.68 18.73 3.26
C ALA A 250 -19.77 20.20 2.80
N VAL A 251 -18.84 20.64 1.94
CA VAL A 251 -18.87 21.98 1.31
C VAL A 251 -20.16 22.19 0.51
N ALA A 252 -20.57 21.17 -0.25
CA ALA A 252 -21.79 21.23 -1.05
C ALA A 252 -23.06 21.28 -0.20
N ALA A 253 -23.07 20.63 0.98
CA ALA A 253 -24.18 20.65 1.92
C ALA A 253 -24.39 22.04 2.55
N VAL A 254 -23.32 22.79 2.82
CA VAL A 254 -23.41 24.12 3.46
C VAL A 254 -23.61 25.28 2.47
N SER A 255 -23.17 25.11 1.22
CA SER A 255 -23.19 26.19 0.22
C SER A 255 -24.58 26.41 -0.39
N LYS A 256 -25.19 27.59 -0.26
CA LYS A 256 -26.59 27.82 -0.73
C LYS A 256 -26.74 28.20 -2.23
N ARG A 257 -25.70 28.75 -2.88
CA ARG A 257 -25.77 29.25 -4.27
C ARG A 257 -25.13 28.28 -5.26
N GLY A 258 -25.80 27.98 -6.37
CA GLY A 258 -25.42 26.92 -7.31
C GLY A 258 -24.02 27.05 -7.93
N ALA A 259 -23.67 28.22 -8.48
CA ALA A 259 -22.36 28.42 -9.12
C ALA A 259 -21.21 28.45 -8.09
N VAL A 260 -21.38 29.19 -6.99
CA VAL A 260 -20.41 29.25 -5.88
C VAL A 260 -20.16 27.87 -5.29
N ARG A 261 -21.21 27.05 -5.16
CA ARG A 261 -21.11 25.67 -4.72
C ARG A 261 -20.23 24.83 -5.66
N MET A 262 -20.44 24.90 -6.97
CA MET A 262 -19.61 24.12 -7.92
C MET A 262 -18.13 24.52 -7.85
N VAL A 263 -17.84 25.81 -7.78
CA VAL A 263 -16.45 26.29 -7.63
C VAL A 263 -15.86 25.83 -6.31
N ALA A 264 -16.58 25.98 -5.19
CA ALA A 264 -16.09 25.57 -3.88
C ALA A 264 -15.84 24.05 -3.80
N VAL A 265 -16.70 23.24 -4.41
CA VAL A 265 -16.49 21.77 -4.52
C VAL A 265 -15.28 21.46 -5.39
N ALA A 266 -15.13 22.12 -6.54
CA ALA A 266 -13.98 21.91 -7.42
C ALA A 266 -12.66 22.25 -6.72
N VAL A 267 -12.63 23.37 -5.99
CA VAL A 267 -11.47 23.80 -5.18
C VAL A 267 -11.20 22.80 -4.06
N ALA A 268 -12.23 22.34 -3.34
CA ALA A 268 -12.06 21.37 -2.27
C ALA A 268 -11.55 20.02 -2.78
N ALA A 269 -12.06 19.54 -3.92
CA ALA A 269 -11.60 18.31 -4.55
C ALA A 269 -10.16 18.44 -5.06
N ALA A 270 -9.85 19.56 -5.74
CA ALA A 270 -8.50 19.83 -6.22
C ALA A 270 -7.49 20.00 -5.07
N ALA A 271 -7.86 20.66 -3.98
CA ALA A 271 -7.01 20.81 -2.80
C ALA A 271 -6.76 19.46 -2.11
N ALA A 272 -7.80 18.64 -1.91
CA ALA A 272 -7.66 17.33 -1.29
C ALA A 272 -6.76 16.40 -2.13
N THR A 273 -6.93 16.38 -3.45
CA THR A 273 -6.04 15.62 -4.36
C THR A 273 -4.64 16.23 -4.44
N GLY A 274 -4.54 17.56 -4.47
CA GLY A 274 -3.29 18.30 -4.57
C GLY A 274 -2.39 18.12 -3.35
N ILE A 275 -2.96 18.06 -2.14
CA ILE A 275 -2.18 17.80 -0.91
C ILE A 275 -1.50 16.43 -0.97
N VAL A 276 -2.19 15.41 -1.47
CA VAL A 276 -1.61 14.05 -1.63
C VAL A 276 -0.49 14.08 -2.66
N GLY A 277 -0.68 14.83 -3.74
CA GLY A 277 0.33 14.95 -4.80
C GLY A 277 1.53 15.83 -4.44
N ALA A 278 1.32 16.84 -3.60
CA ALA A 278 2.33 17.85 -3.25
C ALA A 278 3.03 17.58 -1.92
N ALA A 279 2.54 16.62 -1.11
CA ALA A 279 3.24 16.20 0.09
C ALA A 279 4.65 15.76 -0.30
N PRO A 280 5.70 16.47 0.13
CA PRO A 280 7.06 16.13 -0.26
C PRO A 280 7.39 14.77 0.33
N PRO A 281 8.08 13.90 -0.43
CA PRO A 281 8.73 12.79 0.20
C PRO A 281 9.70 13.33 1.27
N SER A 282 9.54 12.88 2.51
CA SER A 282 10.34 13.26 3.67
C SER A 282 11.77 12.71 3.58
N ASP A 283 12.01 11.72 2.73
CA ASP A 283 13.35 11.18 2.46
C ASP A 283 14.01 11.89 1.28
N ALA A 284 14.99 12.72 1.57
CA ALA A 284 15.79 13.47 0.59
C ALA A 284 16.60 12.60 -0.39
N LEU A 285 16.67 11.28 -0.15
CA LEU A 285 17.47 10.34 -0.94
C LEU A 285 16.79 9.86 -2.23
N HIS A 286 15.48 10.08 -2.38
CA HIS A 286 14.73 9.60 -3.52
C HIS A 286 13.79 10.69 -4.02
N ASN A 287 13.99 11.14 -5.26
CA ASN A 287 13.04 12.04 -5.94
C ASN A 287 11.81 11.22 -6.35
N TRP A 288 10.91 10.98 -5.40
CA TRP A 288 9.62 10.33 -5.67
C TRP A 288 8.73 11.30 -6.45
N GLU A 289 8.90 11.33 -7.77
CA GLU A 289 8.03 12.12 -8.62
C GLU A 289 6.72 11.34 -8.88
N GLN A 290 5.70 12.07 -9.33
CA GLN A 290 4.46 11.47 -9.79
C GLN A 290 4.76 10.53 -10.97
N PRO A 291 4.10 9.36 -11.10
CA PRO A 291 4.28 8.46 -12.24
C PRO A 291 4.14 9.17 -13.60
N ILE A 292 3.19 10.11 -13.71
CA ILE A 292 3.02 10.92 -14.92
C ILE A 292 4.24 11.81 -15.18
N VAL A 293 4.83 12.38 -14.12
CA VAL A 293 6.04 13.20 -14.25
C VAL A 293 7.22 12.33 -14.67
N TRP A 294 7.36 11.10 -14.18
CA TRP A 294 8.38 10.15 -14.66
C TRP A 294 8.23 9.83 -16.14
N ILE A 295 7.00 9.54 -16.58
CA ILE A 295 6.70 9.23 -17.97
C ILE A 295 7.02 10.43 -18.87
N LEU A 296 6.57 11.63 -18.48
CA LEU A 296 6.76 12.85 -19.27
C LEU A 296 8.20 13.36 -19.27
N SER A 297 8.95 13.16 -18.17
CA SER A 297 10.36 13.55 -18.06
C SER A 297 11.32 12.55 -18.69
N GLY A 298 10.85 11.37 -19.08
CA GLY A 298 11.73 10.28 -19.54
C GLY A 298 12.64 9.73 -18.42
N ASN A 299 12.31 10.00 -17.16
CA ASN A 299 12.95 9.41 -15.97
C ASN A 299 12.34 8.04 -15.63
N VAL A 300 11.87 7.31 -16.63
CA VAL A 300 11.43 5.92 -16.47
C VAL A 300 12.63 5.01 -16.27
N VAL A 301 12.44 3.94 -15.50
CA VAL A 301 13.46 2.91 -15.29
C VAL A 301 13.61 2.12 -16.58
N GLY A 302 14.70 2.37 -17.32
CA GLY A 302 14.99 1.72 -18.57
C GLY A 302 14.22 2.24 -19.79
N ALA A 303 14.64 1.81 -20.97
CA ALA A 303 13.94 1.99 -22.23
C ALA A 303 13.30 0.64 -22.65
N GLY A 304 12.06 0.42 -22.24
CA GLY A 304 11.36 -0.85 -22.47
C GLY A 304 11.74 -1.90 -21.43
N ASP A 305 12.24 -3.05 -21.88
CA ASP A 305 12.57 -4.19 -21.01
C ASP A 305 14.07 -4.30 -20.67
N ASP A 306 14.91 -3.34 -21.05
CA ASP A 306 16.37 -3.41 -20.94
C ASP A 306 16.87 -3.62 -19.49
N VAL A 307 16.31 -2.89 -18.52
CA VAL A 307 16.66 -3.05 -17.10
C VAL A 307 16.19 -4.41 -16.57
N ALA A 308 15.01 -4.86 -16.99
CA ALA A 308 14.48 -6.17 -16.61
C ALA A 308 15.34 -7.31 -17.19
N GLU A 309 15.75 -7.20 -18.45
CA GLU A 309 16.65 -8.15 -19.10
C GLU A 309 18.02 -8.20 -18.42
N LYS A 310 18.58 -7.04 -18.03
CA LYS A 310 19.82 -6.98 -17.23
C LYS A 310 19.66 -7.70 -15.89
N ILE A 311 18.55 -7.47 -15.18
CA ILE A 311 18.25 -8.15 -13.91
C ILE A 311 18.13 -9.66 -14.14
N LEU A 312 17.32 -10.10 -15.10
CA LEU A 312 17.07 -11.52 -15.37
C LEU A 312 18.35 -12.25 -15.82
N THR A 313 19.17 -11.60 -16.64
CA THR A 313 20.46 -12.14 -17.10
C THR A 313 21.49 -12.21 -15.97
N ALA A 314 21.45 -11.27 -15.02
CA ALA A 314 22.36 -11.22 -13.89
C ALA A 314 21.88 -12.05 -12.68
N ALA A 315 20.60 -12.42 -12.61
CA ALA A 315 19.97 -13.17 -11.52
C ALA A 315 20.30 -14.68 -11.54
N ASP A 316 21.58 -15.01 -11.46
CA ASP A 316 22.06 -16.39 -11.28
C ASP A 316 22.50 -16.61 -9.83
N LEU A 317 21.78 -17.46 -9.10
CA LEU A 317 22.11 -17.79 -7.69
C LEU A 317 23.40 -18.58 -7.53
N LYS A 318 23.89 -19.27 -8.58
CA LYS A 318 25.19 -19.98 -8.54
C LYS A 318 26.35 -19.03 -8.79
N HIS A 319 26.12 -17.99 -9.59
CA HIS A 319 27.10 -16.97 -9.96
C HIS A 319 26.50 -15.58 -9.74
N PRO A 320 26.24 -15.21 -8.48
CA PRO A 320 25.53 -13.97 -8.13
C PRO A 320 26.28 -12.77 -8.69
N ALA A 321 25.53 -11.74 -9.07
CA ALA A 321 26.07 -10.53 -9.67
C ALA A 321 25.73 -9.30 -8.84
N ILE A 322 26.61 -8.31 -8.89
CA ILE A 322 26.38 -6.96 -8.37
C ILE A 322 27.02 -5.94 -9.29
N TYR A 323 26.36 -4.80 -9.46
CA TYR A 323 26.89 -3.65 -10.18
C TYR A 323 27.54 -2.70 -9.17
N TRP A 324 28.78 -2.31 -9.39
CA TRP A 324 29.54 -1.48 -8.45
C TRP A 324 30.34 -0.43 -9.20
N GLN A 325 30.04 0.86 -8.97
CA GLN A 325 30.66 1.96 -9.72
C GLN A 325 30.60 1.72 -11.24
N SER A 326 29.49 1.17 -11.74
CA SER A 326 29.36 0.66 -13.11
C SER A 326 28.99 1.72 -14.14
N ARG A 327 28.63 2.94 -13.68
CA ARG A 327 28.01 4.01 -14.48
C ARG A 327 26.67 3.62 -15.13
N GLU A 328 26.14 2.44 -14.82
CA GLU A 328 24.79 2.05 -15.20
C GLU A 328 23.79 3.00 -14.54
N ARG A 329 22.97 3.68 -15.35
CA ARG A 329 22.01 4.71 -14.88
C ARG A 329 21.07 4.15 -13.81
N HIS A 330 20.72 2.87 -13.92
CA HIS A 330 19.80 2.19 -13.01
C HIS A 330 20.50 1.19 -12.07
N GLN A 331 21.79 1.38 -11.78
CA GLN A 331 22.59 0.49 -10.94
C GLN A 331 21.92 0.15 -9.61
N LEU A 332 21.45 1.15 -8.85
CA LEU A 332 20.81 0.93 -7.56
C LEU A 332 19.54 0.05 -7.68
N PHE A 333 18.73 0.28 -8.72
CA PHE A 333 17.51 -0.50 -8.96
C PHE A 333 17.83 -1.94 -9.40
N ILE A 334 18.84 -2.13 -10.25
CA ILE A 334 19.30 -3.47 -10.65
C ILE A 334 19.82 -4.22 -9.42
N ASN A 335 20.68 -3.58 -8.62
CA ASN A 335 21.21 -4.17 -7.39
C ASN A 335 20.12 -4.49 -6.38
N PHE A 336 19.10 -3.64 -6.23
CA PHE A 336 17.96 -3.92 -5.36
C PHE A 336 17.35 -5.29 -5.68
N TRP A 337 17.03 -5.55 -6.94
CA TRP A 337 16.43 -6.81 -7.35
C TRP A 337 17.39 -8.00 -7.29
N LEU A 338 18.65 -7.84 -7.70
CA LEU A 338 19.66 -8.91 -7.61
C LEU A 338 19.89 -9.34 -6.16
N LEU A 339 19.98 -8.38 -5.24
CA LEU A 339 20.18 -8.63 -3.82
C LEU A 339 18.91 -9.18 -3.17
N GLU A 340 17.70 -8.74 -3.55
CA GLU A 340 16.45 -9.34 -3.04
C GLU A 340 16.25 -10.79 -3.50
N VAL A 341 16.60 -11.11 -4.76
CA VAL A 341 16.55 -12.50 -5.26
C VAL A 341 17.54 -13.39 -4.52
N ALA A 342 18.74 -12.87 -4.22
CA ALA A 342 19.75 -13.60 -3.47
C ALA A 342 19.46 -13.66 -1.95
N ALA A 343 18.70 -12.69 -1.42
CA ALA A 343 18.27 -12.67 -0.03
C ALA A 343 17.19 -13.73 0.21
N ASP A 344 17.61 -14.99 0.38
CA ASP A 344 16.72 -16.10 0.76
C ASP A 344 15.80 -15.66 1.89
N SER A 345 14.52 -15.56 1.56
CA SER A 345 13.52 -14.86 2.37
C SER A 345 13.29 -15.52 3.73
N MET A 346 13.79 -16.74 3.96
CA MET A 346 13.46 -17.52 5.13
C MET A 346 14.60 -17.99 6.02
N THR A 347 15.89 -17.94 5.62
CA THR A 347 16.89 -18.68 6.44
C THR A 347 18.17 -18.03 6.95
N LYS A 348 18.74 -16.91 6.47
CA LYS A 348 20.01 -16.44 7.14
C LYS A 348 20.54 -15.03 6.90
N SER A 349 20.06 -14.24 5.95
CA SER A 349 20.72 -12.96 5.60
C SER A 349 19.76 -11.78 5.53
N ASN A 350 19.47 -11.18 6.69
CA ASN A 350 18.95 -9.80 6.73
C ASN A 350 19.94 -8.80 6.13
N ALA A 351 21.24 -9.12 6.09
CA ALA A 351 22.28 -8.21 5.59
C ALA A 351 22.11 -7.89 4.10
N LEU A 352 21.86 -8.90 3.24
CA LEU A 352 21.59 -8.67 1.81
C LEU A 352 20.30 -7.88 1.59
N ARG A 353 19.27 -8.12 2.41
CA ARG A 353 18.03 -7.34 2.35
C ARG A 353 18.25 -5.89 2.79
N VAL A 354 19.04 -5.63 3.83
CA VAL A 354 19.40 -4.25 4.19
C VAL A 354 20.23 -3.60 3.07
N ALA A 355 21.14 -4.35 2.45
CA ALA A 355 21.93 -3.86 1.32
C ALA A 355 21.05 -3.58 0.09
N SER A 356 20.03 -4.38 -0.21
CA SER A 356 19.12 -4.12 -1.36
C SER A 356 18.48 -2.75 -1.25
N TYR A 357 18.10 -2.31 -0.04
CA TYR A 357 17.55 -0.98 0.24
C TYR A 357 18.58 0.16 0.28
N GLY A 358 19.77 -0.02 -0.29
CA GLY A 358 20.80 1.02 -0.35
C GLY A 358 21.59 1.18 0.96
N GLY A 359 21.60 0.16 1.82
CA GLY A 359 22.39 0.12 3.05
C GLY A 359 23.91 -0.04 2.84
N TYR A 360 24.45 0.41 1.71
CA TYR A 360 25.88 0.34 1.35
C TYR A 360 26.33 1.65 0.67
N ASN A 361 27.62 1.96 0.80
CA ASN A 361 28.26 3.07 0.12
C ASN A 361 29.20 2.55 -0.97
N GLU A 362 28.94 2.94 -2.21
CA GLU A 362 29.72 2.51 -3.39
C GLU A 362 31.18 2.97 -3.39
N ASP A 363 31.52 3.98 -2.59
CA ASP A 363 32.90 4.46 -2.40
C ASP A 363 33.65 3.64 -1.34
N LYS A 364 32.97 2.77 -0.58
CA LYS A 364 33.55 1.94 0.47
C LYS A 364 33.69 0.50 0.01
N ILE A 365 34.90 0.13 -0.39
CA ILE A 365 35.22 -1.25 -0.80
C ILE A 365 34.83 -2.32 0.23
N LEU A 366 34.87 -1.98 1.53
CA LEU A 366 34.48 -2.87 2.61
C LEU A 366 33.00 -3.25 2.58
N ASP A 367 32.13 -2.35 2.10
CA ASP A 367 30.70 -2.64 1.95
C ASP A 367 30.48 -3.67 0.83
N LEU A 368 31.20 -3.52 -0.29
CA LEU A 368 31.22 -4.52 -1.36
C LEU A 368 31.74 -5.87 -0.86
N CYS A 369 32.86 -5.90 -0.14
CA CYS A 369 33.39 -7.14 0.44
C CYS A 369 32.38 -7.82 1.38
N SER A 370 31.64 -7.05 2.19
CA SER A 370 30.58 -7.57 3.07
C SER A 370 29.42 -8.19 2.27
N ILE A 371 28.96 -7.50 1.22
CA ILE A 371 27.93 -8.03 0.34
C ILE A 371 28.40 -9.32 -0.35
N MET A 372 29.61 -9.32 -0.93
CA MET A 372 30.19 -10.49 -1.59
C MET A 372 30.32 -11.70 -0.66
N LYS A 373 30.80 -11.47 0.57
CA LYS A 373 30.89 -12.51 1.60
C LYS A 373 29.53 -13.15 1.89
N THR A 374 28.48 -12.33 1.87
CA THR A 374 27.12 -12.77 2.19
C THR A 374 26.43 -13.45 1.01
N LEU A 375 26.66 -12.97 -0.22
CA LEU A 375 26.21 -13.64 -1.45
C LEU A 375 26.83 -15.04 -1.58
N GLY A 376 28.09 -15.19 -1.17
CA GLY A 376 28.84 -16.42 -1.33
C GLY A 376 29.18 -16.72 -2.80
N GLY A 377 29.98 -17.76 -3.02
CA GLY A 377 30.40 -18.18 -4.36
C GLY A 377 31.29 -17.16 -5.10
N SER A 378 31.49 -17.40 -6.40
CA SER A 378 32.26 -16.51 -7.28
C SER A 378 31.38 -15.36 -7.79
N VAL A 379 31.27 -14.32 -6.97
CA VAL A 379 30.46 -13.12 -7.27
C VAL A 379 31.01 -12.41 -8.50
N ARG A 380 30.12 -12.10 -9.46
CA ARG A 380 30.42 -11.28 -10.63
C ARG A 380 30.22 -9.81 -10.28
N VAL A 381 31.27 -9.00 -10.36
CA VAL A 381 31.20 -7.57 -10.06
C VAL A 381 31.30 -6.79 -11.36
N HIS A 382 30.17 -6.23 -11.81
CA HIS A 382 30.11 -5.37 -13.00
C HIS A 382 30.52 -3.95 -12.61
N THR A 383 31.55 -3.39 -13.25
CA THR A 383 32.10 -2.08 -12.86
C THR A 383 32.62 -1.30 -14.07
N ALA A 384 32.71 0.03 -13.94
CA ALA A 384 33.46 0.88 -14.86
C ALA A 384 34.86 1.23 -14.31
N ASN A 385 35.16 0.84 -13.07
CA ASN A 385 36.44 1.08 -12.41
C ASN A 385 37.42 -0.07 -12.70
N SER A 386 38.37 0.17 -13.59
CA SER A 386 39.41 -0.82 -13.96
C SER A 386 40.34 -1.21 -12.80
N GLY A 387 40.42 -0.39 -11.74
CA GLY A 387 41.20 -0.69 -10.54
C GLY A 387 40.48 -1.56 -9.51
N LEU A 388 39.18 -1.85 -9.71
CA LEU A 388 38.36 -2.50 -8.67
C LEU A 388 38.86 -3.91 -8.33
N GLU A 389 39.37 -4.66 -9.30
CA GLU A 389 39.92 -6.01 -9.06
C GLU A 389 41.09 -5.99 -8.07
N SER A 390 42.02 -5.04 -8.22
CA SER A 390 43.13 -4.86 -7.29
C SER A 390 42.64 -4.41 -5.91
N GLN A 391 41.63 -3.54 -5.85
CA GLN A 391 41.03 -3.10 -4.59
C GLN A 391 40.37 -4.26 -3.83
N ILE A 392 39.61 -5.12 -4.53
CA ILE A 392 38.99 -6.32 -3.96
C ILE A 392 40.08 -7.29 -3.48
N ALA A 393 41.09 -7.57 -4.31
CA ALA A 393 42.18 -8.47 -3.96
C ALA A 393 42.95 -7.99 -2.72
N SER A 394 43.09 -6.68 -2.54
CA SER A 394 43.72 -6.10 -1.35
C SER A 394 42.82 -6.10 -0.11
N ALA A 395 41.54 -5.75 -0.26
CA ALA A 395 40.62 -5.56 0.87
C ALA A 395 40.00 -6.87 1.37
N CYS A 396 39.75 -7.83 0.47
CA CYS A 396 39.15 -9.12 0.78
C CYS A 396 39.72 -10.25 -0.10
N PRO A 397 41.02 -10.60 0.06
CA PRO A 397 41.76 -11.54 -0.82
C PRO A 397 41.16 -12.95 -0.91
N THR A 398 40.37 -13.36 0.08
CA THR A 398 39.78 -14.70 0.16
C THR A 398 38.44 -14.82 -0.58
N LEU A 399 37.85 -13.70 -1.02
CA LEU A 399 36.58 -13.69 -1.75
C LEU A 399 36.88 -13.71 -3.24
N GLY A 400 36.78 -14.88 -3.88
CA GLY A 400 37.08 -15.09 -5.29
C GLY A 400 36.08 -14.43 -6.25
N ALA A 401 36.16 -13.10 -6.38
CA ALA A 401 35.32 -12.29 -7.26
C ALA A 401 35.78 -12.39 -8.72
N ARG A 402 34.82 -12.37 -9.65
CA ARG A 402 35.09 -12.14 -11.07
C ARG A 402 34.70 -10.71 -11.41
N VAL A 403 35.69 -9.84 -11.60
CA VAL A 403 35.44 -8.46 -12.02
C VAL A 403 35.20 -8.39 -13.53
N ILE A 404 34.11 -7.75 -13.93
CA ILE A 404 33.72 -7.53 -15.32
C ILE A 404 33.73 -6.02 -15.56
N VAL A 405 34.73 -5.55 -16.30
CA VAL A 405 34.87 -4.12 -16.61
C VAL A 405 34.03 -3.78 -17.84
N ASN A 406 32.92 -3.08 -17.63
CA ASN A 406 32.08 -2.53 -18.69
C ASN A 406 32.65 -1.18 -19.11
N ARG A 407 32.90 -1.00 -20.42
CA ARG A 407 33.41 0.28 -20.97
C ARG A 407 32.29 1.24 -21.31
#